data_AF-A0A941RVE3-F1
#
_entry.id   AF-A0A941RVE3-F1
#
_cell.length_a   1.000
_cell.length_b   1.000
_cell.length_c   1.000
_cell.angle_alpha   90.00
_cell.angle_beta   90.00
_cell.angle_gamma   90.00
#
_symmetry.space_group_name_H-M   'P 1'
#
loop_
_entity.id
_entity.type
_entity.pdbx_description
1 polymer ?
#
loop_
_entity_poly.entity_id
_entity_poly.type
_entity_poly.pdbx_seq_one_letter_code
_entity_poly.pdbx_strand_id
1 'polypeptide(L)'
;AWLPDFVDEAAELFEPFVDVGRVGYECSPSTERWEVSMYLGATEAVGGRADGEVRSVAFQFDLLRLSSIFELIDEFHWNAFPSGTTDVEEPIRAGERSFVTVTGRYRSHQIRLRVFCTPPAEVSPGLRHFADGSWEAI
;
A
#
# COMPACT_ATOMS: atom_id res chain seq x y z
N ALA A 1 6.39 -4.39 19.65
CA ALA A 1 5.99 -3.01 20.01
C ALA A 1 4.76 -2.71 19.19
N TRP A 2 3.67 -2.16 19.74
CA TRP A 2 2.35 -2.35 19.11
C TRP A 2 2.24 -1.87 17.65
N LEU A 3 2.86 -0.74 17.27
CA LEU A 3 2.74 -0.20 15.90
C LEU A 3 3.54 -1.02 14.86
N PRO A 4 4.84 -1.33 15.10
CA PRO A 4 5.55 -2.29 14.24
C PRO A 4 4.83 -3.63 14.10
N ASP A 5 4.31 -4.18 15.21
CA ASP A 5 3.59 -5.46 15.17
C ASP A 5 2.33 -5.36 14.26
N PHE A 6 1.58 -4.27 14.34
CA PHE A 6 0.44 -4.01 13.43
C PHE A 6 0.88 -3.88 11.97
N VAL A 7 1.98 -3.17 11.71
CA VAL A 7 2.51 -2.98 10.35
C VAL A 7 2.92 -4.33 9.75
N ASP A 8 3.63 -5.16 10.51
CA ASP A 8 4.06 -6.47 10.06
C ASP A 8 2.86 -7.38 9.78
N GLU A 9 1.90 -7.46 10.70
CA GLU A 9 0.67 -8.28 10.53
C GLU A 9 -0.16 -7.83 9.30
N ALA A 10 -0.31 -6.53 9.07
CA ALA A 10 -1.05 -6.02 7.92
C ALA A 10 -0.28 -6.16 6.59
N ALA A 11 1.06 -6.08 6.63
CA ALA A 11 1.90 -6.27 5.45
C ALA A 11 1.86 -7.72 4.94
N GLU A 12 1.70 -8.71 5.83
CA GLU A 12 1.52 -10.13 5.45
C GLU A 12 0.24 -10.41 4.65
N LEU A 13 -0.69 -9.46 4.58
CA LEU A 13 -1.96 -9.61 3.87
C LEU A 13 -1.87 -9.31 2.37
N PHE A 14 -0.73 -8.77 1.92
CA PHE A 14 -0.47 -8.61 0.49
C PHE A 14 -0.09 -9.96 -0.13
N GLU A 15 -0.79 -10.33 -1.19
CA GLU A 15 -0.57 -11.53 -1.99
C GLU A 15 -0.25 -11.14 -3.44
N PRO A 16 1.02 -10.93 -3.80
CA PRO A 16 1.41 -10.62 -5.18
C PRO A 16 1.03 -11.74 -6.15
N PHE A 17 0.46 -11.39 -7.31
CA PHE A 17 0.13 -12.36 -8.36
C PHE A 17 1.36 -12.84 -9.13
N VAL A 18 2.38 -12.00 -9.24
CA VAL A 18 3.65 -12.28 -9.94
C VAL A 18 4.82 -11.68 -9.16
N ASP A 19 5.83 -12.51 -8.89
CA ASP A 19 7.14 -12.16 -8.31
C ASP A 19 7.16 -11.15 -7.14
N VAL A 20 8.36 -10.75 -6.74
CA VAL A 20 8.68 -10.05 -5.49
C VAL A 20 8.14 -8.62 -5.53
N GLY A 21 7.24 -8.28 -4.59
CA GLY A 21 6.88 -6.91 -4.28
C GLY A 21 7.18 -6.62 -2.81
N ARG A 22 7.85 -5.51 -2.51
CA ARG A 22 8.10 -5.11 -1.13
C ARG A 22 6.98 -4.20 -0.66
N VAL A 23 6.36 -4.50 0.48
CA VAL A 23 5.38 -3.61 1.09
C VAL A 23 6.10 -2.34 1.55
N GLY A 24 5.67 -1.19 1.04
CA GLY A 24 6.05 0.13 1.53
C GLY A 24 4.98 0.64 2.48
N TYR A 25 5.40 1.37 3.50
CA TYR A 25 4.48 1.98 4.46
C TYR A 25 4.98 3.33 4.96
N GLU A 26 4.03 4.17 5.38
CA GLU A 26 4.27 5.42 6.08
C GLU A 26 3.38 5.46 7.33
N CYS A 27 3.97 5.86 8.46
CA CYS A 27 3.27 6.03 9.72
C CYS A 27 3.40 7.48 10.17
N SER A 28 2.27 8.12 10.46
CA SER A 28 2.26 9.45 11.08
C SER A 28 1.29 9.51 12.25
N PRO A 29 1.64 10.19 13.35
CA PRO A 29 0.68 10.47 14.40
C PRO A 29 -0.29 11.57 13.94
N SER A 30 -1.57 11.43 14.29
CA SER A 30 -2.55 12.52 14.26
C SER A 30 -2.99 12.87 15.69
N THR A 31 -3.84 13.87 15.84
CA THR A 31 -4.35 14.31 17.15
C THR A 31 -5.05 13.21 17.94
N GLU A 32 -5.72 12.26 17.27
CA GLU A 32 -6.58 11.27 17.92
C GLU A 32 -6.20 9.81 17.62
N ARG A 33 -5.41 9.57 16.58
CA ARG A 33 -5.09 8.22 16.08
C ARG A 33 -3.77 8.18 15.33
N TRP A 34 -3.27 6.97 15.08
CA TRP A 34 -2.20 6.76 14.11
C TRP A 34 -2.74 6.61 12.70
N GLU A 35 -2.06 7.23 11.75
CA GLU A 35 -2.32 7.12 10.32
C GLU A 35 -1.26 6.19 9.73
N VAL A 36 -1.71 5.10 9.13
CA VAL A 36 -0.85 4.13 8.46
C VAL A 36 -1.28 4.05 7.01
N SER A 37 -0.34 4.25 6.09
CA SER A 37 -0.54 4.07 4.65
C SER A 37 0.33 2.92 4.18
N MET A 38 -0.22 2.01 3.39
CA MET A 38 0.50 0.86 2.83
C MET A 38 0.24 0.71 1.34
N TYR A 39 1.25 0.19 0.63
CA TYR A 39 1.20 -0.10 -0.79
C TYR A 39 2.22 -1.18 -1.13
N LEU A 40 2.01 -1.90 -2.22
CA LEU A 40 3.02 -2.79 -2.77
C LEU A 40 3.95 -2.00 -3.69
N GLY A 41 5.24 -1.98 -3.38
CA GLY A 41 6.25 -1.21 -4.09
C GLY A 41 6.34 -1.55 -5.58
N ALA A 42 6.68 -0.57 -6.40
CA ALA A 42 6.91 -0.76 -7.82
C ALA A 42 8.31 -1.37 -8.09
N THR A 43 8.43 -2.00 -9.25
CA THR A 43 9.67 -2.57 -9.78
C THR A 43 10.16 -1.74 -10.96
N GLU A 44 11.46 -1.46 -11.00
CA GLU A 44 12.15 -0.91 -12.17
C GLU A 44 12.79 -2.04 -12.99
N ALA A 45 12.53 -2.08 -14.30
CA ALA A 45 13.27 -2.96 -15.21
C ALA A 45 14.63 -2.36 -15.56
N VAL A 46 15.69 -3.15 -15.44
CA VAL A 46 17.07 -2.74 -15.73
C VAL A 46 17.67 -3.60 -16.86
N GLY A 47 18.07 -2.93 -17.93
CA GLY A 47 18.59 -3.51 -19.15
C GLY A 47 17.53 -4.03 -20.13
N GLY A 48 17.96 -4.31 -21.35
CA GLY A 48 17.08 -4.80 -22.41
C GLY A 48 16.12 -3.74 -22.95
N ARG A 49 15.01 -4.18 -23.57
CA ARG A 49 14.07 -3.29 -24.28
C ARG A 49 13.21 -2.43 -23.34
N ALA A 50 13.07 -2.84 -22.09
CA ALA A 50 12.20 -2.20 -21.10
C ALA A 50 13.01 -1.43 -20.03
N ASP A 51 14.29 -1.14 -20.29
CA ASP A 51 15.17 -0.46 -19.35
C ASP A 51 14.58 0.89 -18.88
N GLY A 52 14.56 1.10 -17.56
CA GLY A 52 13.96 2.26 -16.89
C GLY A 52 12.43 2.22 -16.75
N GLU A 53 11.76 1.17 -17.23
CA GLU A 53 10.30 1.04 -17.07
C GLU A 53 9.95 0.70 -15.62
N VAL A 54 9.11 1.53 -14.99
CA VAL A 54 8.56 1.29 -13.65
C VAL A 54 7.18 0.66 -13.75
N ARG A 55 7.02 -0.50 -13.10
CA ARG A 55 5.76 -1.26 -13.11
C ARG A 55 5.26 -1.49 -11.69
N SER A 56 3.99 -1.21 -11.46
CA SER A 56 3.31 -1.65 -10.24
C SER A 56 3.13 -3.16 -10.25
N VAL A 57 3.34 -3.80 -9.10
CA VAL A 57 3.11 -5.23 -8.93
C VAL A 57 1.61 -5.46 -8.74
N ALA A 58 1.03 -6.41 -9.49
CA ALA A 58 -0.36 -6.80 -9.31
C ALA A 58 -0.47 -7.70 -8.06
N PHE A 59 -1.47 -7.45 -7.21
CA PHE A 59 -1.67 -8.22 -5.97
C PHE A 59 -3.14 -8.36 -5.60
N GLN A 60 -3.40 -9.35 -4.76
CA GLN A 60 -4.60 -9.49 -3.94
C GLN A 60 -4.29 -9.03 -2.51
N PHE A 61 -5.30 -8.56 -1.79
CA PHE A 61 -5.18 -8.19 -0.38
C PHE A 61 -6.30 -8.83 0.44
N ASP A 62 -5.97 -9.54 1.52
CA ASP A 62 -6.95 -10.27 2.33
C ASP A 62 -7.70 -9.34 3.30
N LEU A 63 -8.86 -8.86 2.86
CA LEU A 63 -9.74 -7.97 3.64
C LEU A 63 -10.41 -8.67 4.82
N LEU A 64 -10.65 -9.99 4.73
CA LEU A 64 -11.27 -10.73 5.82
C LEU A 64 -10.27 -10.90 6.96
N ARG A 65 -9.04 -11.31 6.65
CA ARG A 65 -7.98 -11.40 7.65
C ARG A 65 -7.60 -10.01 8.18
N LEU A 66 -7.61 -8.96 7.36
CA LEU A 66 -7.45 -7.58 7.85
C LEU A 66 -8.49 -7.27 8.93
N SER A 67 -9.76 -7.61 8.71
CA SER A 67 -10.80 -7.32 9.69
C SER A 67 -10.58 -8.03 11.03
N SER A 68 -9.90 -9.20 11.02
CA SER A 68 -9.59 -9.96 12.23
C SER A 68 -8.40 -9.43 13.03
N ILE A 69 -7.56 -8.56 12.45
CA ILE A 69 -6.44 -7.92 13.15
C ILE A 69 -6.97 -6.89 14.16
N PHE A 70 -8.07 -6.22 13.86
CA PHE A 70 -8.65 -5.19 14.74
C PHE A 70 -9.47 -5.80 15.88
N GLU A 71 -9.32 -5.26 17.09
CA GLU A 71 -10.18 -5.58 18.24
C GLU A 71 -11.61 -5.06 18.03
N LEU A 72 -11.71 -3.90 17.39
CA LEU A 72 -12.96 -3.24 17.03
C LEU A 72 -12.73 -2.44 15.75
N ILE A 73 -13.68 -2.53 14.82
CA ILE A 73 -13.70 -1.72 13.60
C ILE A 73 -14.80 -0.69 13.75
N ASP A 74 -14.44 0.58 13.60
CA ASP A 74 -15.38 1.70 13.59
C ASP A 74 -15.85 1.99 12.15
N GLU A 75 -14.95 1.88 11.18
CA GLU A 75 -15.21 2.16 9.76
C GLU A 75 -14.44 1.20 8.85
N PHE A 76 -15.07 0.77 7.75
CA PHE A 76 -14.43 -0.02 6.70
C PHE A 76 -14.98 0.38 5.34
N HIS A 77 -14.16 1.05 4.54
CA HIS A 77 -14.55 1.60 3.24
C HIS A 77 -13.60 1.14 2.14
N TRP A 78 -14.17 0.90 0.96
CA TRP A 78 -13.44 0.96 -0.29
C TRP A 78 -13.74 2.29 -0.96
N ASN A 79 -12.69 3.00 -1.36
CA ASN A 79 -12.77 4.30 -2.03
C ASN A 79 -12.33 4.10 -3.48
N ALA A 80 -13.10 4.65 -4.41
CA ALA A 80 -12.81 4.61 -5.83
C ALA A 80 -13.10 5.96 -6.49
N PHE A 81 -12.19 6.41 -7.35
CA PHE A 81 -12.27 7.67 -8.09
C PHE A 81 -12.06 7.42 -9.58
N PRO A 82 -13.08 6.87 -10.29
CA PRO A 82 -12.93 6.43 -11.67
C PRO A 82 -12.53 7.55 -12.63
N SER A 83 -13.01 8.77 -12.40
CA SER A 83 -12.72 9.95 -13.24
C SER A 83 -11.46 10.71 -12.81
N GLY A 84 -10.80 10.30 -11.70
CA GLY A 84 -9.66 11.02 -11.14
C GLY A 84 -9.98 12.43 -10.62
N THR A 85 -11.26 12.74 -10.39
CA THR A 85 -11.73 14.04 -9.92
C THR A 85 -12.46 13.88 -8.60
N THR A 86 -12.12 14.71 -7.62
CA THR A 86 -13.01 15.04 -6.49
C THR A 86 -13.60 16.44 -6.72
N ASP A 87 -14.52 16.89 -5.87
CA ASP A 87 -14.98 18.28 -5.85
C ASP A 87 -13.87 19.29 -5.45
N VAL A 88 -12.67 18.80 -5.13
CA VAL A 88 -11.47 19.57 -4.80
C VAL A 88 -10.64 19.78 -6.07
N GLU A 89 -10.12 21.00 -6.28
CA GLU A 89 -9.47 21.45 -7.53
C GLU A 89 -8.24 20.62 -7.96
N GLU A 90 -7.66 19.82 -7.07
CA GLU A 90 -6.51 18.98 -7.40
C GLU A 90 -6.95 17.61 -7.96
N PRO A 91 -6.54 17.24 -9.19
CA PRO A 91 -6.85 15.94 -9.75
C PRO A 91 -6.18 14.83 -8.93
N ILE A 92 -6.94 13.79 -8.62
CA ILE A 92 -6.43 12.60 -7.95
C ILE A 92 -5.47 11.90 -8.90
N ARG A 93 -4.23 11.75 -8.44
CA ARG A 93 -3.20 11.05 -9.19
C ARG A 93 -3.64 9.62 -9.45
N ALA A 94 -3.20 9.08 -10.59
CA ALA A 94 -3.61 7.75 -11.03
C ALA A 94 -3.46 6.68 -9.93
N GLY A 95 -2.42 6.82 -9.11
CA GLY A 95 -2.14 5.85 -8.06
C GLY A 95 -2.96 5.93 -6.77
N GLU A 96 -3.76 6.98 -6.61
CA GLU A 96 -4.63 7.22 -5.45
C GLU A 96 -6.11 6.98 -5.80
N ARG A 97 -6.39 6.47 -7.02
CA ARG A 97 -7.76 6.32 -7.53
C ARG A 97 -8.53 5.16 -6.91
N SER A 98 -7.87 4.24 -6.22
CA SER A 98 -8.54 3.16 -5.50
C SER A 98 -7.73 2.76 -4.28
N PHE A 99 -8.39 2.77 -3.13
CA PHE A 99 -7.79 2.34 -1.87
C PHE A 99 -8.84 1.88 -0.87
N VAL A 100 -8.43 1.00 0.03
CA VAL A 100 -9.22 0.59 1.18
C VAL A 100 -8.86 1.46 2.38
N THR A 101 -9.84 1.79 3.22
CA THR A 101 -9.64 2.45 4.51
C THR A 101 -10.31 1.64 5.61
N VAL A 102 -9.58 1.38 6.69
CA VAL A 102 -10.12 0.80 7.92
C VAL A 102 -9.73 1.70 9.09
N THR A 103 -10.72 2.13 9.86
CA THR A 103 -10.51 2.83 11.13
C THR A 103 -10.96 1.89 12.26
N GLY A 104 -10.12 1.69 13.26
CA GLY A 104 -10.44 0.83 14.38
C GLY A 104 -9.39 0.82 15.47
N ARG A 105 -9.47 -0.17 16.36
CA ARG A 105 -8.53 -0.38 17.46
C ARG A 105 -7.69 -1.62 17.29
N TYR A 106 -6.40 -1.51 17.57
CA TYR A 106 -5.46 -2.62 17.71
C TYR A 106 -4.70 -2.47 19.02
N ARG A 107 -4.78 -3.47 19.91
CA ARG A 107 -4.17 -3.45 21.24
C ARG A 107 -4.47 -2.15 21.99
N SER A 108 -5.74 -1.73 22.03
CA SER A 108 -6.23 -0.48 22.63
C SER A 108 -5.75 0.85 21.98
N HIS A 109 -5.07 0.81 20.84
CA HIS A 109 -4.64 2.01 20.11
C HIS A 109 -5.54 2.27 18.91
N GLN A 110 -5.97 3.53 18.73
CA GLN A 110 -6.76 3.95 17.58
C GLN A 110 -5.86 4.09 16.33
N ILE A 111 -6.24 3.42 15.24
CA ILE A 111 -5.49 3.39 13.98
C ILE A 111 -6.45 3.63 12.82
N ARG A 112 -6.01 4.38 11.82
CA ARG A 112 -6.58 4.38 10.47
C ARG A 112 -5.55 3.85 9.49
N LEU A 113 -5.86 2.72 8.87
CA LEU A 113 -5.08 2.11 7.80
C LEU A 113 -5.65 2.51 6.44
N ARG A 114 -4.79 2.93 5.52
CA ARG A 114 -5.07 3.05 4.09
C ARG A 114 -4.22 2.06 3.31
N VAL A 115 -4.84 1.26 2.44
CA VAL A 115 -4.15 0.32 1.55
C VAL A 115 -4.39 0.77 0.11
N PHE A 116 -3.33 1.24 -0.55
CA PHE A 116 -3.39 1.75 -1.92
C PHE A 116 -3.15 0.66 -2.95
N CYS A 117 -3.88 0.71 -4.07
CA CYS A 117 -3.70 -0.22 -5.19
C CYS A 117 -2.37 -0.03 -5.93
N THR A 118 -1.70 1.11 -5.76
CA THR A 118 -0.39 1.40 -6.34
C THR A 118 0.38 2.34 -5.40
N PRO A 119 1.72 2.39 -5.49
CA PRO A 119 2.51 3.34 -4.72
C PRO A 119 2.12 4.80 -4.98
N PRO A 120 2.23 5.68 -3.97
CA PRO A 120 2.18 7.13 -4.16
C PRO A 120 3.23 7.59 -5.18
N ALA A 121 2.93 8.67 -5.92
CA ALA A 121 3.76 9.11 -7.04
C ALA A 121 5.17 9.61 -6.63
N GLU A 122 5.34 10.04 -5.38
CA GLU A 122 6.63 10.47 -4.82
C GLU A 122 7.57 9.31 -4.48
N VAL A 123 7.07 8.07 -4.47
CA VAL A 123 7.82 6.91 -4.00
C VAL A 123 8.58 6.28 -5.17
N SER A 124 9.91 6.21 -5.03
CA SER A 124 10.78 5.50 -5.96
C SER A 124 10.51 3.97 -5.94
N PRO A 125 10.86 3.24 -7.01
CA PRO A 125 10.79 1.78 -7.02
C PRO A 125 11.52 1.17 -5.83
N GLY A 126 10.97 0.08 -5.28
CA GLY A 126 11.59 -0.64 -4.16
C GLY A 126 12.50 -1.78 -4.61
N LEU A 127 12.43 -2.16 -5.89
CA LEU A 127 13.12 -3.31 -6.47
C LEU A 127 13.56 -3.00 -7.90
N ARG A 128 14.71 -3.55 -8.29
CA ARG A 128 15.17 -3.66 -9.67
C ARG A 128 15.03 -5.09 -10.15
N HIS A 129 14.58 -5.25 -11.39
CA HIS A 129 14.51 -6.52 -12.10
C HIS A 129 15.40 -6.46 -13.34
N PHE A 130 16.41 -7.31 -13.38
CA PHE A 130 17.41 -7.30 -14.45
C PHE A 130 17.02 -8.23 -15.61
N ALA A 131 17.56 -7.96 -16.79
CA ALA A 131 17.31 -8.75 -17.99
C ALA A 131 17.74 -10.23 -17.88
N ASP A 132 18.60 -10.57 -16.92
CA ASP A 132 19.00 -11.95 -16.61
C ASP A 132 18.04 -12.67 -15.64
N GLY A 133 16.97 -12.00 -15.21
CA GLY A 133 15.95 -12.50 -14.28
C GLY A 133 16.30 -12.32 -12.81
N SER A 134 17.43 -11.67 -12.48
CA SER A 134 17.80 -11.38 -11.10
C SER A 134 17.07 -10.16 -10.54
N TRP A 135 17.06 -10.05 -9.21
CA TRP A 135 16.39 -8.99 -8.45
C TRP A 135 17.33 -8.35 -7.44
N GLU A 136 17.23 -7.02 -7.27
CA GLU A 136 17.97 -6.24 -6.27
C GLU A 136 17.02 -5.29 -5.54
N ALA A 137 17.13 -5.23 -4.20
CA ALA A 137 16.44 -4.23 -3.39
C ALA A 137 17.17 -2.88 -3.45
N ILE A 138 16.41 -1.80 -3.57
CA ILE A 138 16.92 -0.42 -3.55
C ILE A 138 16.93 0.13 -2.12
#